data_AF-A0A7Y5HB91-F1
#
_entry.id   AF-A0A7Y5HB91-F1
#
_cell.length_a   1.000
_cell.length_b   1.000
_cell.length_c   1.000
_cell.angle_alpha   90.00
_cell.angle_beta   90.00
_cell.angle_gamma   90.00
#
_symmetry.space_group_name_H-M   'P 1'
#
loop_
_entity.id
_entity.type
_entity.pdbx_description
1 polymer ?
#
loop_
_entity_poly.entity_id
_entity_poly.type
_entity_poly.pdbx_seq_one_letter_code
_entity_poly.pdbx_strand_id
1 'polypeptide(L)'
;MTDALDGWISGRHNQCPGLYCSSTGRAADPYPPEQLATVRESTGGGNVRFLFCDAEGRVVHALTGYWTPESLMAEIAFAASLIASPADAPPLRAGRIRALESDHAAAGPRSGRAVAARLRALRDLPAGRPVGEVLREIEDDIYRKGAIG
;
A
#
# COMPACT_ATOMS: atom_id res chain seq x y z
N MET A 1 24.95 -8.72 9.72
CA MET A 1 23.97 -8.85 10.81
C MET A 1 22.72 -8.16 10.33
N THR A 2 21.75 -8.93 9.84
CA THR A 2 20.41 -8.45 9.53
C THR A 2 19.66 -8.39 10.85
N ASP A 3 19.62 -7.21 11.47
CA ASP A 3 18.64 -6.97 12.52
C ASP A 3 17.28 -7.22 11.86
N ALA A 4 16.63 -8.29 12.31
CA ALA A 4 15.29 -8.61 11.87
C ALA A 4 14.43 -7.40 12.24
N LEU A 5 13.77 -6.80 11.25
CA LEU A 5 12.66 -5.91 11.55
C LEU A 5 11.68 -6.73 12.38
N ASP A 6 11.41 -6.33 13.62
CA ASP A 6 10.38 -6.97 14.47
C ASP A 6 8.95 -6.76 13.93
N GLY A 7 8.82 -6.25 12.70
CA GLY A 7 7.56 -6.04 11.99
C GLY A 7 7.40 -6.97 10.79
N TRP A 8 6.22 -6.89 10.17
CA TRP A 8 5.87 -7.73 9.02
C TRP A 8 4.99 -6.97 8.02
N ILE A 9 4.90 -7.54 6.81
CA ILE A 9 4.18 -6.96 5.68
C ILE A 9 3.08 -7.93 5.24
N SER A 10 1.86 -7.44 5.02
CA SER A 10 0.80 -8.21 4.36
C SER A 10 0.33 -7.52 3.10
N GLY A 11 0.37 -8.27 1.99
CA GLY A 11 -0.20 -7.90 0.71
C GLY A 11 -1.54 -8.62 0.50
N ARG A 12 -2.61 -7.86 0.26
CA ARG A 12 -3.92 -8.39 -0.14
C ARG A 12 -4.21 -7.99 -1.58
N HIS A 13 -4.61 -8.97 -2.39
CA HIS A 13 -5.10 -8.77 -3.75
C HIS A 13 -6.55 -9.24 -3.83
N ASN A 14 -7.51 -8.35 -4.08
CA ASN A 14 -8.91 -8.70 -4.29
C ASN A 14 -9.09 -9.11 -5.75
N GLN A 15 -8.51 -10.24 -6.14
CA GLN A 15 -9.14 -11.03 -7.18
C GLN A 15 -10.16 -11.86 -6.44
N CYS A 16 -11.40 -11.38 -6.34
CA CYS A 16 -12.50 -12.28 -6.03
C CYS A 16 -12.61 -13.21 -7.24
N PRO A 17 -12.29 -14.51 -7.11
CA PRO A 17 -12.27 -15.40 -8.27
C PRO A 17 -13.64 -15.51 -8.94
N GLY A 18 -14.73 -15.14 -8.25
CA GLY A 18 -16.08 -15.16 -8.79
C GLY A 18 -16.53 -13.90 -9.54
N LEU A 19 -15.83 -12.76 -9.45
CA LEU A 19 -16.35 -11.48 -9.99
C LEU A 19 -15.57 -10.94 -11.20
N TYR A 20 -14.28 -11.26 -11.35
CA TYR A 20 -13.47 -10.79 -12.49
C TYR A 20 -12.45 -11.80 -13.01
N CYS A 21 -12.40 -13.02 -12.45
CA CYS A 21 -11.87 -14.13 -13.22
C CYS A 21 -13.03 -14.61 -14.08
N SER A 22 -12.88 -14.52 -15.39
CA SER A 22 -13.62 -15.43 -16.25
C SER A 22 -13.47 -16.82 -15.65
N SER A 23 -14.60 -17.40 -15.28
CA SER A 23 -14.73 -18.84 -15.16
C SER A 23 -13.93 -19.48 -16.29
N THR A 24 -12.99 -20.39 -15.98
CA THR A 24 -12.22 -21.28 -16.88
C THR A 24 -10.72 -21.02 -17.16
N GLY A 25 -9.98 -20.22 -16.39
CA GLY A 25 -8.52 -20.13 -16.56
C GLY A 25 -7.73 -20.74 -15.40
N ARG A 26 -6.82 -21.69 -15.66
CA ARG A 26 -5.68 -21.99 -14.75
C ARG A 26 -5.07 -20.67 -14.26
N ALA A 27 -4.60 -20.61 -13.02
CA ALA A 27 -3.81 -19.49 -12.50
C ALA A 27 -2.88 -18.99 -13.61
N ALA A 28 -3.18 -17.83 -14.17
CA ALA A 28 -2.54 -17.37 -15.40
C ALA A 28 -1.04 -17.23 -15.14
N ASP A 29 -0.24 -17.56 -16.16
CA ASP A 29 1.20 -17.36 -16.15
C ASP A 29 1.56 -15.97 -15.62
N PRO A 30 2.69 -15.80 -14.90
CA PRO A 30 3.12 -14.49 -14.44
C PRO A 30 3.15 -13.50 -15.61
N TYR A 31 2.59 -12.31 -15.39
CA TYR A 31 2.54 -11.27 -16.43
C TYR A 31 3.95 -11.01 -16.97
N PRO A 32 4.13 -10.94 -18.30
CA PRO A 32 5.42 -10.61 -18.89
C PRO A 32 5.97 -9.27 -18.35
N PRO A 33 7.28 -9.15 -18.07
CA PRO A 33 7.87 -7.94 -17.50
C PRO A 33 7.58 -6.66 -18.30
N GLU A 34 7.52 -6.77 -19.63
CA GLU A 34 7.19 -5.65 -20.52
C GLU A 34 5.76 -5.14 -20.33
N GLN A 35 4.82 -5.98 -19.92
CA GLN A 35 3.46 -5.55 -19.59
C GLN A 35 3.45 -4.84 -18.24
N LEU A 36 4.15 -5.37 -17.24
CA LEU A 36 4.29 -4.74 -15.91
C LEU A 36 4.95 -3.36 -15.99
N ALA A 37 5.91 -3.17 -16.90
CA ALA A 37 6.57 -1.89 -17.13
C ALA A 37 5.61 -0.78 -17.63
N THR A 38 4.48 -1.15 -18.23
CA THR A 38 3.46 -0.19 -18.69
C THR A 38 2.40 0.12 -17.63
N VAL A 39 2.33 -0.67 -16.55
CA VAL A 39 1.37 -0.47 -15.46
C VAL A 39 1.80 0.72 -14.62
N ARG A 40 0.90 1.70 -14.48
CA ARG A 40 1.17 2.89 -13.66
C ARG A 40 1.10 2.56 -12.18
N GLU A 41 1.96 3.17 -11.37
CA GLU A 41 1.86 3.08 -9.91
C GLU A 41 0.49 3.53 -9.40
N SER A 42 0.07 2.96 -8.28
CA SER A 42 -1.25 3.08 -7.68
C SER A 42 -2.41 2.54 -8.54
N THR A 43 -2.16 1.92 -9.70
CA THR A 43 -3.22 1.27 -10.49
C THR A 43 -3.72 0.01 -9.80
N GLY A 44 -5.01 -0.32 -9.95
CA GLY A 44 -5.68 -1.38 -9.19
C GLY A 44 -6.35 -0.88 -7.91
N GLY A 45 -6.09 0.37 -7.48
CA GLY A 45 -6.82 1.01 -6.38
C GLY A 45 -6.79 0.19 -5.08
N GLY A 46 -7.91 0.15 -4.36
CA GLY A 46 -8.07 -0.65 -3.15
C GLY A 46 -8.00 -2.16 -3.36
N ASN A 47 -7.86 -2.66 -4.59
CA ASN A 47 -7.74 -4.10 -4.84
C ASN A 47 -6.39 -4.66 -4.45
N VAL A 48 -5.34 -3.84 -4.47
CA VAL A 48 -4.04 -4.21 -3.91
C VAL A 48 -3.84 -3.36 -2.67
N ARG A 49 -3.60 -3.98 -1.51
CA ARG A 49 -3.32 -3.27 -0.27
C ARG A 49 -2.09 -3.88 0.41
N PHE A 50 -1.12 -3.04 0.74
CA PHE A 50 0.02 -3.39 1.57
C PHE A 50 -0.20 -2.78 2.94
N LEU A 51 -0.12 -3.57 4.00
CA LEU A 51 -0.14 -3.12 5.38
C LEU A 51 1.20 -3.45 6.02
N PHE A 52 1.85 -2.44 6.58
CA PHE A 52 3.10 -2.56 7.34
C PHE A 52 2.75 -2.46 8.81
N CYS A 53 3.17 -3.46 9.59
CA CYS A 53 2.79 -3.57 11.00
C CYS A 53 4.01 -3.63 11.93
N ASP A 54 3.86 -3.11 13.14
CA ASP A 54 4.79 -3.33 14.25
C ASP A 54 4.65 -4.75 14.85
N ALA A 55 5.48 -5.05 15.85
CA ALA A 55 5.52 -6.34 16.53
C ALA A 55 4.20 -6.66 17.27
N GLU A 56 3.50 -5.63 17.73
CA GLU A 56 2.21 -5.70 18.40
C GLU A 56 1.04 -5.88 17.42
N GLY A 57 1.31 -5.90 16.12
CA GLY A 57 0.31 -6.08 15.07
C GLY A 57 -0.55 -4.83 14.84
N ARG A 58 -0.01 -3.64 15.07
CA ARG A 58 -0.65 -2.36 14.73
C ARG A 58 -0.11 -1.83 13.41
N VAL A 59 -0.98 -1.18 12.65
CA VAL A 59 -0.60 -0.62 11.34
C VAL A 59 0.24 0.64 11.53
N VAL A 60 1.43 0.65 10.94
CA VAL A 60 2.36 1.80 10.92
C VAL A 60 2.46 2.45 9.56
N HIS A 61 2.19 1.74 8.47
CA HIS A 61 2.14 2.32 7.12
C HIS A 61 1.23 1.47 6.25
N ALA A 62 0.74 2.02 5.14
CA ALA A 62 -0.05 1.29 4.19
C ALA A 62 0.12 1.85 2.79
N LEU A 63 -0.03 1.00 1.78
CA LEU A 63 -0.08 1.42 0.38
C LEU A 63 -1.24 0.73 -0.33
N THR A 64 -1.71 1.33 -1.41
CA THR A 64 -2.73 0.72 -2.26
C THR A 64 -2.33 0.76 -3.74
N GLY A 65 -2.82 -0.20 -4.50
CA GLY A 65 -2.49 -0.38 -5.92
C GLY A 65 -1.10 -0.99 -6.17
N TYR A 66 -0.75 -1.08 -7.45
CA TYR A 66 0.54 -1.51 -7.95
C TYR A 66 1.65 -0.51 -7.63
N TRP A 67 2.87 -0.98 -7.37
CA TRP A 67 4.07 -0.16 -7.17
C TRP A 67 5.22 -0.81 -7.91
N THR A 68 6.14 -0.02 -8.48
CA THR A 68 7.37 -0.62 -9.01
C THR A 68 8.18 -1.20 -7.85
N PRO A 69 9.06 -2.19 -8.11
CA PRO A 69 9.92 -2.75 -7.07
C PRO A 69 10.71 -1.69 -6.31
N GLU A 70 11.27 -0.70 -7.01
CA GLU A 70 12.08 0.37 -6.41
C GLU A 70 11.25 1.24 -5.47
N SER A 71 10.06 1.67 -5.90
CA SER A 71 9.15 2.45 -5.07
C SER A 71 8.64 1.66 -3.87
N LEU A 72 8.29 0.39 -4.07
CA LEU A 72 7.84 -0.46 -2.97
C LEU A 72 8.95 -0.63 -1.93
N MET A 73 10.19 -0.84 -2.36
CA MET A 73 11.36 -0.94 -1.47
C MET A 73 11.62 0.36 -0.72
N ALA A 74 11.46 1.53 -1.36
CA ALA A 74 11.58 2.82 -0.68
C ALA A 74 10.51 3.00 0.40
N GLU A 75 9.27 2.57 0.15
CA GLU A 75 8.20 2.62 1.14
C GLU A 75 8.35 1.58 2.25
N ILE A 76 8.92 0.39 1.96
CA ILE A 76 9.34 -0.59 2.97
C ILE A 76 10.38 0.03 3.91
N ALA A 77 11.42 0.67 3.35
CA ALA A 77 12.46 1.33 4.15
C ALA A 77 11.89 2.47 5.00
N PHE A 78 10.94 3.23 4.46
CA PHE A 78 10.22 4.24 5.23
C PHE A 78 9.41 3.62 6.38
N ALA A 79 8.63 2.56 6.11
CA ALA A 79 7.87 1.86 7.15
C ALA A 79 8.78 1.29 8.24
N ALA A 80 9.92 0.70 7.87
CA ALA A 80 10.95 0.24 8.81
C ALA A 80 11.46 1.37 9.71
N SER A 81 11.68 2.58 9.17
CA SER A 81 12.10 3.73 9.98
C SER A 81 11.05 4.16 11.01
N LEU A 82 9.75 4.01 10.69
CA LEU A 82 8.66 4.29 11.63
C LEU A 82 8.59 3.24 12.76
N ILE A 83 8.90 1.98 12.46
CA ILE A 83 8.93 0.88 13.44
C ILE A 83 10.13 1.03 14.38
N ALA A 84 11.30 1.36 13.83
CA ALA A 84 12.53 1.51 14.60
C ALA A 84 12.47 2.68 15.60
N SER A 85 11.72 3.75 15.27
CA SER A 85 11.59 4.94 16.11
C SER A 85 10.12 5.36 16.30
N PRO A 86 9.33 4.65 17.12
CA PRO A 86 7.91 4.95 17.29
C PRO A 86 7.64 6.36 17.84
N ALA A 87 8.52 6.86 18.73
CA ALA A 87 8.44 8.22 19.28
C ALA A 87 8.63 9.31 18.20
N ASP A 88 9.41 9.01 17.15
CA ASP A 88 9.69 9.92 16.04
C ASP A 88 8.75 9.69 14.85
N ALA A 89 7.83 8.74 14.93
CA ALA A 89 6.91 8.45 13.84
C ALA A 89 6.07 9.68 13.41
N PRO A 90 5.53 10.52 14.32
CA PRO A 90 4.81 11.74 13.92
C PRO A 90 5.67 12.74 13.11
N PRO A 91 6.86 13.18 13.56
CA PRO A 91 7.69 14.09 12.78
C PRO A 91 8.21 13.47 11.47
N LEU A 92 8.54 12.17 11.44
CA LEU A 92 8.98 11.47 10.22
C LEU A 92 7.88 11.48 9.14
N ARG A 93 6.63 11.20 9.52
CA ARG A 93 5.47 11.27 8.61
C ARG A 93 5.26 12.69 8.09
N ALA A 94 5.30 13.69 8.98
CA ALA A 94 5.11 15.08 8.59
C ALA A 94 6.20 15.54 7.60
N GLY A 95 7.45 15.11 7.80
CA GLY A 95 8.54 15.33 6.85
C GLY A 95 8.29 14.68 5.49
N ARG A 96 7.84 13.42 5.47
CA ARG A 96 7.51 12.69 4.24
C ARG A 96 6.36 13.34 3.48
N ILE A 97 5.31 13.78 4.17
CA ILE A 97 4.18 14.50 3.56
C ILE A 97 4.67 15.79 2.87
N ARG A 98 5.44 16.62 3.57
CA ARG A 98 5.98 17.87 2.98
C ARG A 98 6.84 17.62 1.75
N ALA A 99 7.70 16.59 1.78
CA ALA A 99 8.52 16.21 0.64
C ALA A 99 7.65 15.80 -0.55
N LEU A 100 6.64 14.95 -0.32
CA LEU A 100 5.71 14.51 -1.37
C LEU A 100 4.85 15.67 -1.91
N GLU A 101 4.43 16.61 -1.07
CA GLU A 101 3.69 17.81 -1.51
C GLU A 101 4.55 18.71 -2.40
N SER A 102 5.82 18.92 -2.02
CA SER A 102 6.79 19.64 -2.84
C SER A 102 7.02 18.96 -4.19
N ASP A 103 7.23 17.64 -4.17
CA ASP A 103 7.40 16.84 -5.38
C ASP A 103 6.14 16.86 -6.24
N HIS A 104 4.94 16.85 -5.64
CA HIS A 104 3.67 16.97 -6.35
C HIS A 104 3.51 18.32 -7.05
N ALA A 105 3.85 19.41 -6.35
CA ALA A 105 3.75 20.77 -6.88
C ALA A 105 4.76 21.01 -8.02
N ALA A 106 5.93 20.37 -7.97
CA ALA A 106 6.94 20.41 -9.02
C ALA A 106 6.66 19.43 -10.18
N ALA A 107 5.82 18.43 -9.95
CA ALA A 107 5.49 17.37 -10.90
C ALA A 107 4.45 17.79 -11.95
N GLY A 108 4.65 17.37 -13.20
CA GLY A 108 3.60 17.42 -14.23
C GLY A 108 2.42 16.47 -13.95
N PRO A 109 1.33 16.52 -14.75
CA PRO A 109 0.08 15.79 -14.48
C PRO A 109 0.23 14.27 -14.32
N ARG A 110 1.28 13.68 -14.90
CA ARG A 110 1.53 12.22 -14.93
C ARG A 110 2.07 11.66 -13.61
N SER A 111 2.88 12.42 -12.87
CA SER A 111 3.41 12.03 -11.54
C SER A 111 2.40 12.32 -10.42
N GLY A 112 1.34 13.09 -10.71
CA GLY A 112 0.35 13.49 -9.72
C GLY A 112 -0.41 12.34 -9.07
N ARG A 113 -0.76 11.29 -9.81
CA ARG A 113 -1.58 10.17 -9.28
C ARG A 113 -0.83 9.33 -8.24
N ALA A 114 0.41 8.96 -8.53
CA ALA A 114 1.22 8.16 -7.62
C ALA A 114 1.55 8.94 -6.34
N VAL A 115 1.87 10.22 -6.48
CA VAL A 115 2.12 11.10 -5.33
C VAL A 115 0.84 11.33 -4.51
N ALA A 116 -0.30 11.55 -5.16
CA ALA A 116 -1.60 11.65 -4.48
C ALA A 116 -1.96 10.36 -3.71
N ALA A 117 -1.66 9.19 -4.27
CA ALA A 117 -1.85 7.92 -3.58
C ALA A 117 -0.96 7.77 -2.35
N ARG A 118 0.32 8.18 -2.43
CA ARG A 118 1.23 8.22 -1.27
C ARG A 118 0.75 9.20 -0.20
N LEU A 119 0.29 10.39 -0.59
CA LEU A 119 -0.28 11.37 0.33
C LEU A 119 -1.53 10.84 1.01
N ARG A 120 -2.42 10.19 0.27
CA ARG A 120 -3.62 9.55 0.83
C ARG A 120 -3.25 8.46 1.83
N ALA A 121 -2.31 7.59 1.47
CA ALA A 121 -1.81 6.54 2.34
C ALA A 121 -1.27 7.09 3.68
N LEU A 122 -0.60 8.24 3.66
CA LEU A 122 -0.05 8.87 4.86
C LEU A 122 -1.09 9.61 5.71
N ARG A 123 -2.09 10.24 5.06
CA ARG A 123 -3.12 11.05 5.73
C ARG A 123 -4.29 10.21 6.26
N ASP A 124 -4.74 9.25 5.46
CA ASP A 124 -5.89 8.40 5.77
C ASP A 124 -5.45 7.08 6.43
N LEU A 125 -4.19 7.01 6.92
CA LEU A 125 -3.65 5.79 7.50
C LEU A 125 -4.46 5.38 8.75
N PRO A 126 -4.82 4.10 8.90
CA PRO A 126 -5.28 3.55 10.17
C PRO A 126 -4.12 3.41 11.18
N ALA A 127 -3.33 4.47 11.38
CA ALA A 127 -2.12 4.46 12.20
C ALA A 127 -2.42 4.00 13.64
N GLY A 128 -1.63 3.05 14.16
CA GLY A 128 -1.76 2.54 15.53
C GLY A 128 -2.97 1.62 15.76
N ARG A 129 -3.81 1.41 14.74
CA ARG A 129 -4.96 0.50 14.83
C ARG A 129 -4.50 -0.96 14.72
N PRO A 130 -5.13 -1.89 15.46
CA PRO A 130 -4.86 -3.32 15.32
C PRO A 130 -5.17 -3.79 13.89
N VAL A 131 -4.24 -4.52 13.28
CA VAL A 131 -4.37 -5.00 11.90
C VAL A 131 -5.60 -5.88 11.70
N GLY A 132 -6.01 -6.64 12.72
CA GLY A 132 -7.20 -7.48 12.64
C GLY A 132 -8.51 -6.69 12.49
N GLU A 133 -8.59 -5.48 13.02
CA GLU A 133 -9.73 -4.58 12.80
C GLU A 133 -9.71 -4.02 11.38
N VAL A 134 -8.55 -3.53 10.96
CA VAL A 134 -8.34 -2.97 9.61
C VAL A 134 -8.64 -4.03 8.54
N LEU A 135 -8.21 -5.27 8.75
CA LEU A 135 -8.49 -6.38 7.83
C LEU A 135 -9.98 -6.72 7.76
N ARG A 136 -10.72 -6.69 8.88
CA ARG A 136 -12.18 -6.92 8.89
C ARG A 136 -12.93 -5.81 8.16
N GLU A 137 -12.55 -4.55 8.36
CA GLU A 137 -13.14 -3.43 7.62
C GLU A 137 -12.85 -3.52 6.13
N ILE A 138 -11.61 -3.87 5.77
CA ILE A 138 -11.22 -4.14 4.40
C ILE A 138 -12.10 -5.26 3.81
N GLU A 139 -12.27 -6.36 4.53
CA GLU A 139 -13.11 -7.49 4.10
C GLU A 139 -14.57 -7.06 3.90
N ASP A 140 -15.13 -6.30 4.83
CA ASP A 140 -16.47 -5.74 4.71
C ASP A 140 -16.59 -4.80 3.50
N ASP A 141 -15.62 -3.92 3.28
CA ASP A 141 -15.62 -3.00 2.15
C ASP A 141 -15.54 -3.73 0.80
N ILE A 142 -14.71 -4.77 0.70
CA ILE A 142 -14.53 -5.53 -0.54
C ILE A 142 -15.74 -6.43 -0.81
N TYR A 143 -16.13 -7.23 0.17
CA TYR A 143 -17.00 -8.38 -0.05
C TYR A 143 -18.44 -8.12 0.38
N ARG A 144 -18.70 -7.11 1.22
CA ARG A 144 -20.06 -6.77 1.66
C ARG A 144 -20.56 -5.46 1.06
N LYS A 145 -19.71 -4.45 0.92
CA LYS A 145 -20.08 -3.17 0.28
C LYS A 145 -19.79 -3.12 -1.21
N GLY A 146 -18.76 -3.84 -1.67
CA GLY A 146 -18.35 -3.95 -3.09
C GLY A 146 -19.25 -4.79 -4.01
N ALA A 147 -20.46 -5.15 -3.59
CA ALA A 147 -21.52 -5.64 -4.49
C ALA A 147 -22.46 -4.52 -4.97
N ILE A 148 -22.25 -3.27 -4.55
CA ILE A 148 -23.08 -2.12 -4.97
C ILE A 148 -22.17 -0.94 -5.32
N GLY A 149 -21.89 -0.74 -6.61
CA GLY A 149 -21.25 0.48 -7.14
C GLY A 149 -20.30 0.23 -8.29
#